data_AF-A0A5N8VBB4-F1
#
_entry.id   AF-A0A5N8VBB4-F1
#
_cell.length_a   1.000
_cell.length_b   1.000
_cell.length_c   1.000
_cell.angle_alpha   90.00
_cell.angle_beta   90.00
_cell.angle_gamma   90.00
#
_symmetry.space_group_name_H-M   'P 1'
#
loop_
_entity.id
_entity.type
_entity.pdbx_description
1 polymer ?
#
loop_
_entity_poly.entity_id
_entity_poly.type
_entity_poly.pdbx_seq_one_letter_code
_entity_poly.pdbx_strand_id
1 'polypeptide(L)'
;MDLTGDLQSTLWTAAEAAEAAGVTPHVVRNWKYRGHLHQACTEQGRPMRNLAGQPLFRAIDVVRAESATRQRARRCHGVPAQATA
;
A
#
# COMPACT_ATOMS: atom_id res chain seq x y z
N MET A 1 1.61 5.22 -22.86
CA MET A 1 2.11 5.29 -21.48
C MET A 1 1.49 4.12 -20.75
N ASP A 2 2.26 3.06 -20.49
CA ASP A 2 1.75 1.86 -19.81
C ASP A 2 1.86 2.05 -18.30
N LEU A 3 0.79 2.62 -17.74
CA LEU A 3 0.69 2.94 -16.32
C LEU A 3 0.89 1.71 -15.42
N THR A 4 0.60 0.51 -15.93
CA THR A 4 0.73 -0.72 -15.13
C THR A 4 2.18 -1.18 -15.06
N GLY A 5 2.92 -1.12 -16.18
CA GLY A 5 4.36 -1.38 -16.21
C GLY A 5 5.14 -0.42 -15.31
N ASP A 6 4.80 0.87 -15.36
CA ASP A 6 5.43 1.91 -14.54
C ASP A 6 5.22 1.66 -13.04
N LEU A 7 4.03 1.22 -12.61
CA LEU A 7 3.75 0.90 -11.21
C LEU A 7 4.46 -0.37 -10.71
N GLN A 8 4.83 -1.31 -11.59
CA GLN A 8 5.56 -2.51 -11.18
C GLN A 8 7.04 -2.24 -10.93
N SER A 9 7.63 -1.30 -11.67
CA SER A 9 9.03 -0.90 -11.55
C SER A 9 9.26 0.21 -10.52
N THR A 10 8.25 1.05 -10.28
CA THR A 10 8.35 2.15 -9.31
C THR A 10 8.46 1.64 -7.89
N LEU A 11 9.48 2.13 -7.19
CA LEU A 11 9.77 1.85 -5.79
C LEU A 11 9.54 3.09 -4.94
N TRP A 12 8.82 2.94 -3.84
CA TRP A 12 8.54 3.99 -2.88
C TRP A 12 9.04 3.64 -1.49
N THR A 13 9.56 4.63 -0.79
CA THR A 13 9.68 4.62 0.67
C THR A 13 8.30 4.65 1.32
N ALA A 14 8.24 4.41 2.64
CA ALA A 14 6.99 4.53 3.39
C ALA A 14 6.38 5.95 3.35
N ALA A 15 7.20 6.99 3.14
CA ALA A 15 6.73 8.38 3.06
C ALA A 15 6.06 8.64 1.70
N GLU A 16 6.74 8.30 0.61
CA GLU A 16 6.20 8.46 -0.76
C GLU A 16 4.95 7.59 -0.97
N ALA A 17 4.97 6.35 -0.46
CA ALA A 17 3.81 5.46 -0.50
C ALA A 17 2.60 6.05 0.25
N ALA A 18 2.86 6.72 1.37
CA ALA A 18 1.81 7.33 2.18
C ALA A 18 1.20 8.55 1.49
N GLU A 19 2.04 9.39 0.88
CA GLU A 19 1.61 10.51 0.06
C GLU A 19 0.74 10.03 -1.11
N ALA A 20 1.22 9.04 -1.87
CA ALA A 20 0.48 8.48 -3.00
C ALA A 20 -0.87 7.84 -2.59
N ALA A 21 -0.92 7.20 -1.42
CA ALA A 21 -2.14 6.57 -0.90
C ALA A 21 -3.05 7.51 -0.11
N GLY A 22 -2.63 8.75 0.17
CA GLY A 22 -3.39 9.70 1.00
C GLY A 22 -3.55 9.25 2.46
N VAL A 23 -2.57 8.54 3.00
CA VAL A 23 -2.54 8.06 4.40
C VAL A 23 -1.33 8.60 5.15
N THR A 24 -1.21 8.33 6.45
CA THR A 24 0.02 8.68 7.18
C THR A 24 1.11 7.61 6.97
N PRO A 25 2.40 7.95 7.02
CA PRO A 25 3.49 6.98 6.93
C PRO A 25 3.43 5.86 7.99
N HIS A 26 2.76 6.11 9.12
CA HIS A 26 2.52 5.10 10.15
C HIS A 26 1.58 3.99 9.63
N VAL A 27 0.55 4.33 8.86
CA VAL A 27 -0.39 3.36 8.28
C VAL A 27 0.34 2.40 7.33
N VAL A 28 1.22 2.91 6.47
CA VAL A 28 2.04 2.09 5.56
C VAL A 28 2.93 1.12 6.33
N ARG A 29 3.57 1.59 7.41
CA ARG A 29 4.36 0.72 8.30
C ARG A 29 3.51 -0.36 8.97
N ASN A 30 2.28 -0.02 9.38
CA ASN A 30 1.32 -0.98 9.93
C ASN A 30 0.88 -2.02 8.89
N TRP A 31 0.65 -1.62 7.64
CA TRP A 31 0.39 -2.59 6.56
C TRP A 31 1.55 -3.59 6.44
N LYS A 32 2.80 -3.11 6.46
CA LYS A 32 3.97 -4.00 6.46
C LYS A 32 4.00 -4.92 7.68
N TYR A 33 3.88 -4.36 8.88
CA TYR A 33 3.96 -5.11 10.13
C TYR A 33 2.87 -6.19 10.23
N ARG A 34 1.67 -5.91 9.71
CA ARG A 34 0.54 -6.86 9.68
C ARG A 34 0.56 -7.82 8.49
N GLY A 35 1.59 -7.76 7.63
CA GLY A 35 1.70 -8.62 6.45
C GLY A 35 0.75 -8.28 5.30
N HIS A 36 0.20 -7.07 5.26
CA HIS A 36 -0.64 -6.58 4.16
C HIS A 36 0.14 -5.86 3.07
N LEU A 37 1.39 -5.46 3.35
CA LEU A 37 2.30 -4.84 2.39
C LEU A 37 3.67 -5.49 2.51
N HIS A 38 4.18 -6.05 1.41
CA HIS A 38 5.49 -6.66 1.40
C HIS A 38 6.55 -5.66 0.96
N GLN A 39 7.72 -5.72 1.61
CA GLN A 39 8.89 -4.99 1.15
C GLN A 39 9.31 -5.53 -0.22
N ALA A 40 9.72 -4.63 -1.12
CA ALA A 40 10.25 -5.02 -2.42
C ALA A 40 11.53 -5.83 -2.22
N CYS A 41 11.69 -6.90 -3.00
CA CYS A 41 12.90 -7.70 -3.04
C CYS A 41 13.54 -7.62 -4.41
N THR A 42 14.87 -7.75 -4.45
CA THR A 42 15.63 -7.97 -5.68
C THR A 42 15.26 -9.32 -6.29
N GLU A 43 15.66 -9.58 -7.54
CA GLU A 43 15.45 -10.88 -8.20
C GLU A 43 16.06 -12.06 -7.41
N GLN A 44 17.11 -11.78 -6.62
CA GLN A 44 17.75 -12.76 -5.72
C GLN A 44 17.03 -12.92 -4.37
N GLY A 45 15.85 -12.33 -4.20
CA GLY A 45 15.06 -12.41 -2.97
C GLY A 45 15.58 -11.55 -1.81
N ARG A 46 16.52 -10.62 -2.05
CA ARG A 46 17.04 -9.75 -0.98
C ARG A 46 16.16 -8.50 -0.80
N PRO A 47 15.86 -8.08 0.45
CA PRO A 47 15.01 -6.92 0.70
C PRO A 47 15.70 -5.63 0.21
N MET A 48 14.99 -4.88 -0.63
CA MET A 48 15.46 -3.61 -1.19
C MET A 48 15.29 -2.47 -0.18
N ARG A 49 16.30 -1.60 -0.11
CA ARG A 49 16.34 -0.44 0.77
C ARG A 49 16.91 0.76 0.01
N ASN A 50 16.55 1.97 0.44
CA ASN A 50 17.20 3.18 -0.07
C ASN A 50 18.59 3.38 0.57
N LEU A 51 19.30 4.43 0.17
CA LEU A 51 20.62 4.78 0.72
C LEU A 51 20.60 4.99 2.24
N ALA A 52 19.50 5.50 2.79
CA ALA A 52 19.32 5.69 4.23
C ALA A 52 18.93 4.40 4.98
N GLY A 53 18.85 3.25 4.30
CA GLY A 53 18.50 1.96 4.89
C GLY A 53 17.00 1.74 5.13
N GLN A 54 16.14 2.63 4.63
CA GLN A 54 14.69 2.51 4.75
C GLN A 54 14.13 1.48 3.76
N PRO A 55 13.09 0.71 4.14
CA PRO A 55 12.48 -0.27 3.25
C PRO A 55 11.80 0.41 2.05
N LEU A 56 11.94 -0.21 0.89
CA LEU A 56 11.24 0.16 -0.34
C LEU A 56 10.07 -0.79 -0.61
N PHE A 57 9.02 -0.27 -1.21
CA PHE A 57 7.78 -0.98 -1.54
C PHE A 57 7.46 -0.74 -3.00
N ARG A 58 6.92 -1.76 -3.69
CA ARG A 58 6.47 -1.57 -5.07
C ARG A 58 5.17 -0.76 -5.07
N ALA A 59 5.05 0.18 -6.01
CA ALA A 59 3.86 1.02 -6.10
C ALA A 59 2.58 0.18 -6.28
N ILE A 60 2.62 -0.90 -7.06
CA ILE A 60 1.48 -1.81 -7.23
C ILE A 60 1.00 -2.44 -5.91
N ASP A 61 1.91 -2.81 -5.02
CA ASP A 61 1.56 -3.44 -3.73
C ASP A 61 0.98 -2.42 -2.76
N VAL A 62 1.46 -1.17 -2.81
CA VAL A 62 0.89 -0.05 -2.04
C VAL A 62 -0.55 0.23 -2.47
N VAL A 63 -0.82 0.29 -3.78
CA VAL A 63 -2.19 0.49 -4.30
C VAL A 63 -3.12 -0.65 -3.89
N ARG A 64 -2.64 -1.90 -3.90
CA ARG A 64 -3.40 -3.06 -3.41
C ARG A 64 -3.73 -2.95 -1.92
N ALA A 65 -2.76 -2.56 -1.10
CA ALA A 65 -2.94 -2.39 0.35
C ALA A 65 -3.92 -1.23 0.68
N GLU A 66 -3.86 -0.12 -0.06
CA GLU A 66 -4.80 1.00 0.06
C GLU A 66 -6.22 0.54 -0.27
N SER A 67 -6.40 -0.11 -1.43
CA SER A 67 -7.71 -0.55 -1.89
C SER A 67 -8.37 -1.52 -0.90
N ALA A 68 -7.60 -2.49 -0.39
CA ALA A 68 -8.07 -3.41 0.64
C ALA A 68 -8.45 -2.69 1.95
N THR A 69 -7.67 -1.67 2.35
CA THR A 69 -7.95 -0.85 3.53
C THR A 69 -9.24 -0.04 3.34
N ARG A 70 -9.40 0.62 2.20
CA ARG A 70 -10.61 1.39 1.85
C ARG A 70 -11.84 0.49 1.79
N GLN A 71 -11.72 -0.70 1.18
CA GLN A 71 -12.81 -1.67 1.14
C GLN A 71 -13.20 -2.13 2.55
N ARG A 72 -12.22 -2.37 3.44
CA ARG A 72 -12.51 -2.72 4.83
C ARG A 72 -13.17 -1.59 5.60
N ALA A 73 -12.71 -0.35 5.47
CA ALA A 73 -13.31 0.80 6.12
C ALA A 73 -14.78 0.98 5.68
N ARG A 74 -15.06 0.88 4.38
CA ARG A 74 -16.43 0.90 3.84
C ARG A 74 -17.34 -0.20 4.40
N ARG A 75 -16.80 -1.37 4.73
CA ARG A 75 -17.55 -2.46 5.37
C ARG A 75 -17.84 -2.22 6.85
N CYS A 76 -17.01 -1.42 7.53
CA CYS A 76 -17.17 -1.10 8.95
C CYS A 76 -18.11 0.08 9.20
N HIS A 77 -18.39 0.91 8.20
CA HIS A 77 -19.47 1.90 8.28
C HIS A 77 -20.81 1.17 8.05
N GLY A 78 -21.56 0.96 9.14
CA GLY A 78 -22.72 0.08 9.20
C GLY A 78 -23.82 0.37 8.17
N VAL A 79 -24.37 -0.72 7.64
CA VAL A 79 -25.77 -0.98 7.23
C VAL A 79 -26.50 0.17 6.50
N PRO A 80 -26.86 0.03 5.20
CA PRO A 80 -27.97 0.83 4.70
C PRO A 80 -29.20 0.42 5.48
N ALA A 81 -29.74 1.34 6.29
CA ALA A 81 -31.12 1.26 6.74
C ALA A 81 -31.96 1.21 5.47
N GLN A 82 -32.42 0.02 5.07
CA GLN A 82 -33.42 -0.08 4.04
C GLN A 82 -34.67 0.60 4.57
N ALA A 83 -34.98 1.74 3.96
CA ALA A 83 -36.21 2.47 4.17
C ALA A 83 -37.39 1.58 3.74
N THR A 84 -38.38 1.57 4.62
CA THR A 84 -39.67 0.90 4.57
C THR A 84 -40.45 1.22 3.29
N ALA A 85 -41.15 0.22 2.75
CA ALA A 85 -42.48 0.36 2.16
C ALA A 85 -43.25 -0.96 2.37
#